data_AF-A0A2A2EDZ0-F1
#
_entry.id   AF-A0A2A2EDZ0-F1
#
_cell.length_a   1.000
_cell.length_b   1.000
_cell.length_c   1.000
_cell.angle_alpha   90.00
_cell.angle_beta   90.00
_cell.angle_gamma   90.00
#
_symmetry.space_group_name_H-M   'P 1'
#
loop_
_entity.id
_entity.type
_entity.pdbx_description
1 polymer ?
#
loop_
_entity_poly.entity_id
_entity_poly.type
_entity_poly.pdbx_seq_one_letter_code
_entity_poly.pdbx_strand_id
1 'polypeptide(L)'
;MRLNRIPLAPSSKAEFEKQLNELHRLYEADLENLVDAATYEMEACRPEERQDLVLQYTRDASQLTNDYYMSTRMMWEQYAGVQFPEFTPELYDPYETLYHQVGGFSGTDWNGTNYTQLTEGQSRAGLSVESLWPDYHSVDDWQQLIAEMIERSARDTTWSNQEKDPTHPRWARVTMGAKPCAFCIMLASRGFEYRTKNSAELGGSFHDGKCHCKVVCSWGADQRIAYEQQHYRAMYEAAKKDAGSVDEAKILMSMRRKYYRQLSDGVRPPKKRTSWVKEKSFTNMREEQSLSPRQWNRRQKALGIPPGIDMLEMHEIVTMERFKELGQHFVWVPQERESFTPTNDFRWKERDLLVELKGTTKKHPTYTTLSSLIQKAVNKAAKHGVVKDTFLLDLRGAKVAPEVFEKLAGYNLRVPIPIRHLFIMDDSPEGLWEMTLE
;
A
#
# COMPACT_ATOMS: atom_id res chain seq x y z
N MET A 1 -22.50 -3.26 -40.20
CA MET A 1 -21.26 -2.72 -39.57
C MET A 1 -21.14 -3.34 -38.19
N ARG A 2 -19.94 -3.74 -37.73
CA ARG A 2 -19.77 -4.20 -36.33
C ARG A 2 -19.75 -2.96 -35.43
N LEU A 3 -20.83 -2.73 -34.69
CA LEU A 3 -20.99 -1.53 -33.86
C LEU A 3 -20.05 -1.50 -32.65
N ASN A 4 -19.36 -2.60 -32.33
CA ASN A 4 -18.38 -2.68 -31.23
C ASN A 4 -16.91 -2.54 -31.66
N ARG A 5 -16.67 -2.10 -32.90
CA ARG A 5 -15.33 -1.86 -33.48
C ARG A 5 -15.32 -0.67 -34.44
N ILE A 6 -15.86 0.46 -34.01
CA ILE A 6 -16.06 1.62 -34.86
C ILE A 6 -14.76 2.41 -35.01
N PRO A 7 -14.24 2.62 -36.22
CA PRO A 7 -13.12 3.56 -36.42
C PRO A 7 -13.62 5.00 -36.26
N LEU A 8 -12.88 5.83 -35.51
CA LEU A 8 -13.09 7.27 -35.48
C LEU A 8 -12.21 7.94 -36.53
N ALA A 9 -12.77 8.96 -37.21
CA ALA A 9 -11.99 9.80 -38.10
C ALA A 9 -10.89 10.55 -37.32
N PRO A 10 -9.66 10.71 -37.86
CA PRO A 10 -8.59 11.43 -37.18
C PRO A 10 -8.98 12.84 -36.72
N SER A 11 -9.83 13.53 -37.50
CA SER A 11 -10.34 14.87 -37.20
C SER A 11 -11.23 14.93 -35.95
N SER A 12 -11.92 13.84 -35.62
CA SER A 12 -12.87 13.79 -34.50
C SER A 12 -12.28 13.11 -33.26
N LYS A 13 -11.19 12.34 -33.42
CA LYS A 13 -10.60 11.51 -32.39
C LYS A 13 -10.12 12.31 -31.17
N ALA A 14 -9.41 13.41 -31.38
CA ALA A 14 -8.84 14.19 -30.28
C ALA A 14 -9.93 14.83 -29.39
N GLU A 15 -10.98 15.38 -29.99
CA GLU A 15 -12.08 15.97 -29.25
C GLU A 15 -12.93 14.89 -28.55
N PHE A 16 -13.18 13.76 -29.21
CA PHE A 16 -13.83 12.60 -28.60
C PHE A 16 -13.08 12.12 -27.34
N GLU A 17 -11.76 11.93 -27.43
CA GLU A 17 -10.94 11.49 -26.30
C GLU A 17 -10.97 12.49 -25.15
N LYS A 18 -10.95 13.79 -25.45
CA LYS A 18 -11.09 14.85 -24.45
C LYS A 18 -12.43 14.78 -23.72
N GLN A 19 -13.54 14.66 -24.44
CA GLN A 19 -14.88 14.61 -23.85
C GLN A 19 -15.13 13.30 -23.09
N LEU A 20 -14.65 12.17 -23.59
CA LEU A 20 -14.71 10.89 -22.89
C LEU A 20 -13.97 10.94 -21.56
N ASN A 21 -12.77 11.53 -21.56
CA ASN A 21 -12.00 11.69 -20.33
C ASN A 21 -12.71 12.60 -19.31
N GLU A 22 -13.37 13.65 -19.78
CA GLU A 22 -14.13 14.52 -18.87
C GLU A 22 -15.37 13.81 -18.30
N LEU A 23 -16.11 13.10 -19.14
CA LEU A 23 -17.25 12.29 -18.72
C LEU A 23 -16.85 11.24 -17.67
N HIS A 24 -15.69 10.60 -17.84
CA HIS A 24 -15.16 9.66 -16.86
C HIS A 24 -14.85 10.33 -15.52
N ARG A 25 -14.16 11.49 -15.54
CA ARG A 25 -13.83 12.23 -14.31
C ARG A 25 -15.06 12.69 -13.55
N LEU A 26 -16.09 13.17 -14.26
CA LEU A 26 -17.33 13.60 -13.64
C LEU A 26 -18.05 12.42 -12.99
N TYR A 27 -18.17 11.30 -13.71
CA TYR A 27 -18.75 10.07 -13.16
C TYR A 27 -18.00 9.55 -11.92
N GLU A 28 -16.67 9.63 -11.92
CA GLU A 28 -15.86 9.29 -10.75
C GLU A 28 -16.14 10.20 -9.56
N ALA A 29 -16.16 11.52 -9.80
CA ALA A 29 -16.48 12.48 -8.76
C ALA A 29 -17.90 12.27 -8.21
N ASP A 30 -18.87 11.93 -9.07
CA ASP A 30 -20.24 11.64 -8.64
C ASP A 30 -20.31 10.40 -7.74
N LEU A 31 -19.57 9.33 -8.06
CA LEU A 31 -19.48 8.15 -7.19
C LEU A 31 -18.75 8.44 -5.88
N GLU A 32 -17.66 9.20 -5.90
CA GLU A 32 -16.94 9.61 -4.68
C GLU A 32 -17.85 10.46 -3.78
N ASN A 33 -18.55 11.43 -4.35
CA ASN A 33 -19.53 12.25 -3.63
C ASN A 33 -20.69 11.39 -3.07
N LEU A 34 -21.12 10.35 -3.81
CA LEU A 34 -22.15 9.43 -3.35
C LEU A 34 -21.66 8.62 -2.14
N VAL A 35 -20.41 8.15 -2.15
CA VAL A 35 -19.79 7.45 -1.01
C VAL A 35 -19.65 8.38 0.19
N ASP A 36 -19.19 9.61 -0.01
CA ASP A 36 -19.05 10.60 1.07
C ASP A 36 -20.41 10.94 1.70
N ALA A 37 -21.45 11.12 0.88
CA ALA A 37 -22.80 11.35 1.37
C ALA A 37 -23.33 10.14 2.15
N ALA A 38 -23.17 8.94 1.59
CA ALA A 38 -23.62 7.69 2.21
C ALA A 38 -22.94 7.42 3.56
N THR A 39 -21.63 7.64 3.64
CA THR A 39 -20.88 7.44 4.88
C THR A 39 -21.25 8.47 5.93
N TYR A 40 -21.48 9.72 5.55
CA TYR A 40 -21.96 10.77 6.45
C TYR A 40 -23.36 10.48 6.98
N GLU A 41 -24.31 10.09 6.11
CA GLU A 41 -25.66 9.72 6.54
C GLU A 41 -25.66 8.46 7.42
N MET A 42 -24.79 7.51 7.16
CA MET A 42 -24.63 6.30 7.98
C MET A 42 -24.21 6.62 9.43
N GLU A 43 -23.45 7.70 9.68
CA GLU A 43 -23.10 8.12 11.04
C GLU A 43 -24.31 8.59 11.84
N ALA A 44 -25.26 9.25 11.17
CA ALA A 44 -26.47 9.79 11.78
C ALA A 44 -27.64 8.79 11.81
N CYS A 45 -27.56 7.73 11.00
CA CYS A 45 -28.61 6.73 10.79
C CYS A 45 -28.80 5.82 12.01
N ARG A 46 -30.07 5.53 12.35
CA ARG A 46 -30.40 4.59 13.43
C ARG A 46 -30.07 3.16 13.00
N PRO A 47 -29.66 2.27 13.92
CA PRO A 47 -29.27 0.90 13.58
C PRO A 47 -30.29 0.14 12.72
N GLU A 48 -31.59 0.33 12.99
CA GLU A 48 -32.69 -0.32 12.26
C GLU A 48 -32.88 0.17 10.81
N GLU A 49 -32.31 1.31 10.43
CA GLU A 49 -32.45 1.92 9.09
C GLU A 49 -31.24 1.64 8.18
N ARG A 50 -30.15 1.06 8.71
CA ARG A 50 -28.87 0.95 8.00
C ARG A 50 -28.93 0.07 6.77
N GLN A 51 -29.67 -1.03 6.82
CA GLN A 51 -29.86 -1.91 5.67
C GLN A 51 -30.58 -1.17 4.54
N ASP A 52 -31.67 -0.49 4.85
CA ASP A 52 -32.42 0.31 3.88
C ASP A 52 -31.55 1.41 3.26
N LEU A 53 -30.72 2.08 4.07
CA LEU A 53 -29.78 3.10 3.61
C LEU A 53 -28.75 2.50 2.63
N VAL A 54 -28.18 1.34 2.95
CA VAL A 54 -27.27 0.62 2.04
C VAL A 54 -27.95 0.32 0.71
N LEU A 55 -29.16 -0.25 0.74
CA LEU A 55 -29.89 -0.61 -0.48
C LEU A 55 -30.25 0.61 -1.33
N GLN A 56 -30.62 1.72 -0.69
CA GLN A 56 -30.95 2.99 -1.35
C GLN A 56 -29.73 3.54 -2.11
N TYR A 57 -28.59 3.72 -1.44
CA TYR A 57 -27.38 4.23 -2.08
C TYR A 57 -26.80 3.28 -3.13
N THR A 58 -26.99 1.97 -2.94
CA THR A 58 -26.64 0.96 -3.96
C THR A 58 -27.47 1.14 -5.24
N ARG A 59 -28.77 1.47 -5.10
CA ARG A 59 -29.68 1.76 -6.22
C ARG A 59 -29.30 3.08 -6.90
N ASP A 60 -28.95 4.11 -6.13
CA ASP A 60 -28.53 5.41 -6.66
C ASP A 60 -27.22 5.28 -7.47
N ALA A 61 -26.27 4.46 -6.98
CA ALA A 61 -25.06 4.11 -7.73
C ALA A 61 -25.38 3.44 -9.08
N SER A 62 -26.38 2.55 -9.12
CA SER A 62 -26.83 1.95 -10.37
C SER A 62 -27.43 2.99 -11.32
N GLN A 63 -28.18 3.97 -10.82
CA GLN A 63 -28.74 5.03 -11.65
C GLN A 63 -27.63 5.90 -12.26
N LEU A 64 -26.68 6.38 -11.44
CA LEU A 64 -25.53 7.15 -11.93
C LEU A 64 -24.74 6.38 -13.00
N THR A 65 -24.57 5.07 -12.80
CA THR A 65 -23.89 4.21 -13.76
C THR A 65 -24.67 4.07 -15.07
N ASN A 66 -26.00 3.98 -15.02
CA ASN A 66 -26.84 3.96 -16.21
C ASN A 66 -26.73 5.27 -17.01
N ASP A 67 -26.75 6.40 -16.33
CA ASP A 67 -26.63 7.72 -16.95
C ASP A 67 -25.27 7.91 -17.62
N TYR A 68 -24.19 7.48 -16.94
CA TYR A 68 -22.84 7.44 -17.51
C TYR A 68 -22.75 6.51 -18.73
N TYR A 69 -23.32 5.30 -18.64
CA TYR A 69 -23.32 4.33 -19.74
C TYR A 69 -24.03 4.88 -20.98
N MET A 70 -25.22 5.48 -20.80
CA MET A 70 -25.99 6.07 -21.89
C MET A 70 -25.29 7.29 -22.48
N SER A 71 -24.70 8.15 -21.66
CA SER A 71 -23.89 9.29 -22.13
C SER A 71 -22.71 8.83 -22.98
N THR A 72 -22.01 7.79 -22.54
CA THR A 72 -20.89 7.19 -23.29
C THR A 72 -21.38 6.61 -24.63
N ARG A 73 -22.51 5.89 -24.62
CA ARG A 73 -23.13 5.31 -25.79
C ARG A 73 -23.56 6.36 -26.82
N MET A 74 -24.20 7.44 -26.39
CA MET A 74 -24.62 8.57 -27.23
C MET A 74 -23.43 9.29 -27.85
N MET A 75 -22.36 9.51 -27.07
CA MET A 75 -21.15 10.14 -27.58
C MET A 75 -20.48 9.29 -28.67
N TRP A 76 -20.49 7.96 -28.54
CA TRP A 76 -20.04 7.06 -29.61
C TRP A 76 -20.90 7.18 -30.86
N GLU A 77 -22.23 7.20 -30.73
CA GLU A 77 -23.16 7.39 -31.84
C GLU A 77 -22.87 8.69 -32.60
N GLN A 78 -22.75 9.80 -31.86
CA GLN A 78 -22.49 11.14 -32.39
C GLN A 78 -21.13 11.24 -33.11
N TYR A 79 -20.04 10.88 -32.44
CA TYR A 79 -18.68 11.08 -32.98
C TYR A 79 -18.31 10.10 -34.09
N ALA A 80 -18.93 8.91 -34.10
CA ALA A 80 -18.75 7.96 -35.17
C ALA A 80 -19.69 8.18 -36.36
N GLY A 81 -20.75 9.00 -36.20
CA GLY A 81 -21.75 9.23 -37.25
C GLY A 81 -22.50 7.95 -37.62
N VAL A 82 -22.79 7.10 -36.64
CA VAL A 82 -23.54 5.85 -36.81
C VAL A 82 -24.86 5.96 -36.06
N GLN A 83 -25.81 5.07 -36.33
CA GLN A 83 -27.02 4.93 -35.53
C GLN A 83 -26.96 3.63 -34.74
N PHE A 84 -27.24 3.70 -33.44
CA PHE A 84 -27.35 2.51 -32.59
C PHE A 84 -28.81 2.06 -32.47
N PRO A 85 -29.08 0.75 -32.31
CA PRO A 85 -30.41 0.29 -31.92
C PRO A 85 -30.87 0.94 -30.62
N GLU A 86 -32.18 0.97 -30.37
CA GLU A 86 -32.70 1.41 -29.07
C GLU A 86 -32.20 0.50 -27.95
N PHE A 87 -31.85 1.10 -26.81
CA PHE A 87 -31.43 0.39 -25.61
C PHE A 87 -31.83 1.24 -24.40
N THR A 88 -32.50 0.61 -23.44
CA THR A 88 -32.90 1.24 -22.18
C THR A 88 -32.28 0.44 -21.05
N PRO A 89 -31.36 1.03 -20.27
CA PRO A 89 -30.77 0.34 -19.13
C PRO A 89 -31.80 0.19 -18.01
N GLU A 90 -31.67 -0.89 -17.24
CA GLU A 90 -32.50 -1.17 -16.07
C GLU A 90 -31.70 -0.89 -14.79
N LEU A 91 -32.38 -0.57 -13.68
CA LEU A 91 -31.71 -0.53 -12.38
C LEU A 91 -31.28 -1.94 -11.99
N TYR A 92 -30.04 -2.06 -11.51
CA TYR A 92 -29.53 -3.31 -10.98
C TYR A 92 -30.09 -3.56 -9.58
N ASP A 93 -30.38 -4.83 -9.27
CA ASP A 93 -30.96 -5.22 -7.99
C ASP A 93 -29.94 -5.05 -6.84
N PRO A 94 -30.22 -4.20 -5.83
CA PRO A 94 -29.33 -4.03 -4.69
C PRO A 94 -29.06 -5.32 -3.90
N TYR A 95 -30.01 -6.25 -3.84
CA TYR A 95 -29.80 -7.53 -3.15
C TYR A 95 -28.91 -8.48 -3.94
N GLU A 96 -28.95 -8.43 -5.28
CA GLU A 96 -28.01 -9.18 -6.11
C GLU A 96 -26.58 -8.62 -5.97
N THR A 97 -26.48 -7.29 -5.84
CA THR A 97 -25.22 -6.61 -5.50
C THR A 97 -24.69 -7.10 -4.14
N LEU A 98 -25.56 -7.16 -3.12
CA LEU A 98 -25.20 -7.66 -1.79
C LEU A 98 -24.72 -9.11 -1.85
N TYR A 99 -25.45 -9.97 -2.56
CA TYR A 99 -25.08 -11.37 -2.77
C TYR A 99 -23.66 -11.49 -3.37
N HIS A 100 -23.33 -10.67 -4.37
CA HIS A 100 -21.99 -10.66 -4.94
C HIS A 100 -20.94 -10.08 -3.98
N GLN A 101 -21.28 -9.05 -3.21
CA GLN A 101 -20.35 -8.38 -2.30
C GLN A 101 -19.91 -9.31 -1.17
N VAL A 102 -20.85 -10.03 -0.56
CA VAL A 102 -20.55 -10.95 0.57
C VAL A 102 -20.10 -12.34 0.11
N GLY A 103 -20.03 -12.59 -1.21
CA GLY A 103 -19.64 -13.87 -1.77
C GLY A 103 -20.70 -14.97 -1.68
N GLY A 104 -21.97 -14.58 -1.47
CA GLY A 104 -23.08 -15.47 -1.20
C GLY A 104 -22.80 -16.35 0.03
N PHE A 105 -22.97 -17.66 -0.14
CA PHE A 105 -22.69 -18.65 0.91
C PHE A 105 -21.44 -19.50 0.61
N SER A 106 -20.55 -18.98 -0.24
CA SER A 106 -19.30 -19.67 -0.63
C SER A 106 -18.41 -19.90 0.60
N GLY A 107 -17.90 -21.12 0.78
CA GLY A 107 -17.05 -21.47 1.93
C GLY A 107 -17.81 -21.76 3.24
N THR A 108 -19.15 -21.80 3.19
CA THR A 108 -20.00 -22.26 4.31
C THR A 108 -20.58 -23.65 4.03
N ASP A 109 -21.32 -24.22 4.99
CA ASP A 109 -22.07 -25.48 4.80
C ASP A 109 -23.16 -25.38 3.71
N TRP A 110 -23.50 -24.17 3.26
CA TRP A 110 -24.55 -23.87 2.26
C TRP A 110 -23.99 -23.50 0.88
N ASN A 111 -22.76 -23.93 0.60
CA ASN A 111 -22.06 -23.65 -0.66
C ASN A 111 -22.87 -24.10 -1.89
N GLY A 112 -23.01 -23.22 -2.88
CA GLY A 112 -23.76 -23.48 -4.13
C GLY A 112 -25.19 -22.92 -4.17
N THR A 113 -25.68 -22.30 -3.09
CA THR A 113 -26.95 -21.55 -3.11
C THR A 113 -26.79 -20.29 -3.95
N ASN A 114 -27.58 -20.14 -5.03
CA ASN A 114 -27.52 -18.98 -5.92
C ASN A 114 -28.59 -17.92 -5.61
N TYR A 115 -28.42 -16.71 -6.16
CA TYR A 115 -29.31 -15.58 -5.91
C TYR A 115 -30.78 -15.87 -6.23
N THR A 116 -31.07 -16.50 -7.38
CA THR A 116 -32.44 -16.89 -7.78
C THR A 116 -33.10 -17.81 -6.75
N GLN A 117 -32.36 -18.75 -6.17
CA GLN A 117 -32.91 -19.63 -5.13
C GLN A 117 -33.26 -18.89 -3.84
N LEU A 118 -32.54 -17.82 -3.52
CA LEU A 118 -32.82 -16.98 -2.34
C LEU A 118 -34.06 -16.12 -2.56
N THR A 119 -34.22 -15.54 -3.74
CA THR A 119 -35.36 -14.67 -4.06
C THR A 119 -36.65 -15.46 -4.27
N GLU A 120 -36.57 -16.68 -4.83
CA GLU A 120 -37.73 -17.55 -5.04
C GLU A 120 -38.10 -18.41 -3.81
N GLY A 121 -37.36 -18.28 -2.70
CA GLY A 121 -37.60 -19.08 -1.48
C GLY A 121 -37.34 -20.59 -1.67
N GLN A 122 -36.51 -20.96 -2.65
CA GLN A 122 -36.20 -22.35 -3.00
C GLN A 122 -34.94 -22.89 -2.30
N SER A 123 -34.34 -22.10 -1.40
CA SER A 123 -33.21 -22.56 -0.59
C SER A 123 -33.62 -23.73 0.29
N ARG A 124 -32.94 -24.87 0.14
CA ARG A 124 -33.15 -26.07 0.99
C ARG A 124 -32.82 -25.83 2.47
N ALA A 125 -32.07 -24.78 2.74
CA ALA A 125 -31.65 -24.37 4.08
C ALA A 125 -32.60 -23.35 4.73
N GLY A 126 -33.67 -22.93 4.05
CA GLY A 126 -34.56 -21.87 4.52
C GLY A 126 -33.94 -20.46 4.47
N LEU A 127 -32.82 -20.29 3.75
CA LEU A 127 -32.14 -19.01 3.59
C LEU A 127 -32.91 -18.10 2.62
N SER A 128 -32.90 -16.81 2.89
CA SER A 128 -33.42 -15.75 2.02
C SER A 128 -32.35 -14.68 1.78
N VAL A 129 -32.67 -13.63 1.01
CA VAL A 129 -31.79 -12.47 0.84
C VAL A 129 -31.43 -11.79 2.17
N GLU A 130 -32.31 -11.87 3.17
CA GLU A 130 -32.03 -11.34 4.52
C GLU A 130 -30.89 -12.07 5.22
N SER A 131 -30.63 -13.33 4.84
CA SER A 131 -29.54 -14.12 5.39
C SER A 131 -28.16 -13.72 4.86
N LEU A 132 -28.10 -12.78 3.91
CA LEU A 132 -26.85 -12.27 3.33
C LEU A 132 -26.21 -11.18 4.19
N TRP A 133 -26.99 -10.51 5.04
CA TRP A 133 -26.50 -9.37 5.82
C TRP A 133 -25.44 -9.81 6.84
N PRO A 134 -24.24 -9.20 6.82
CA PRO A 134 -23.24 -9.45 7.84
C PRO A 134 -23.70 -8.99 9.23
N ASP A 135 -23.21 -9.66 10.27
CA ASP A 135 -23.47 -9.27 11.67
C ASP A 135 -22.53 -8.13 12.10
N TYR A 136 -22.82 -6.91 11.61
CA TYR A 136 -22.03 -5.70 11.87
C TYR A 136 -22.59 -4.87 13.02
N HIS A 137 -21.72 -4.54 13.98
CA HIS A 137 -22.09 -3.86 15.22
C HIS A 137 -21.60 -2.42 15.30
N SER A 138 -20.56 -2.04 14.54
CA SER A 138 -19.98 -0.69 14.55
C SER A 138 -20.43 0.15 13.36
N VAL A 139 -20.51 1.47 13.54
CA VAL A 139 -20.82 2.40 12.44
C VAL A 139 -19.76 2.30 11.33
N ASP A 140 -18.48 2.15 11.71
CA ASP A 140 -17.35 2.02 10.78
C ASP A 140 -17.52 0.81 9.84
N ASP A 141 -18.01 -0.33 10.35
CA ASP A 141 -18.27 -1.52 9.51
C ASP A 141 -19.38 -1.23 8.48
N TRP A 142 -20.42 -0.51 8.88
CA TRP A 142 -21.53 -0.12 8.00
C TRP A 142 -21.11 0.94 6.97
N GLN A 143 -20.29 1.91 7.36
CA GLN A 143 -19.68 2.90 6.46
C GLN A 143 -18.78 2.22 5.41
N GLN A 144 -18.00 1.23 5.84
CA GLN A 144 -17.22 0.42 4.92
C GLN A 144 -18.13 -0.36 3.96
N LEU A 145 -19.17 -1.03 4.46
CA LEU A 145 -20.09 -1.81 3.64
C LEU A 145 -20.80 -0.95 2.59
N ILE A 146 -21.34 0.21 2.97
CA ILE A 146 -22.09 1.06 2.04
C ILE A 146 -21.19 1.59 0.91
N ALA A 147 -19.95 1.97 1.22
CA ALA A 147 -18.97 2.36 0.22
C ALA A 147 -18.64 1.20 -0.74
N GLU A 148 -18.44 -0.01 -0.21
CA GLU A 148 -18.17 -1.21 -1.01
C GLU A 148 -19.36 -1.60 -1.90
N MET A 149 -20.58 -1.46 -1.40
CA MET A 149 -21.82 -1.74 -2.12
C MET A 149 -22.05 -0.77 -3.29
N ILE A 150 -21.81 0.53 -3.10
CA ILE A 150 -21.84 1.54 -4.17
C ILE A 150 -20.86 1.17 -5.30
N GLU A 151 -19.63 0.84 -4.92
CA GLU A 151 -18.57 0.42 -5.85
C GLU A 151 -18.92 -0.87 -6.60
N ARG A 152 -19.52 -1.85 -5.90
CA ARG A 152 -19.96 -3.12 -6.47
C ARG A 152 -21.11 -2.94 -7.45
N SER A 153 -22.11 -2.13 -7.08
CA SER A 153 -23.27 -1.77 -7.90
C SER A 153 -22.83 -1.18 -9.23
N ALA A 154 -21.94 -0.19 -9.21
CA ALA A 154 -21.40 0.41 -10.43
C ALA A 154 -20.78 -0.61 -11.40
N ARG A 155 -20.12 -1.64 -10.87
CA ARG A 155 -19.57 -2.73 -11.69
C ARG A 155 -20.64 -3.66 -12.23
N ASP A 156 -21.59 -4.06 -11.39
CA ASP A 156 -22.68 -4.98 -11.77
C ASP A 156 -23.62 -4.34 -12.80
N THR A 157 -23.98 -3.07 -12.61
CA THR A 157 -24.79 -2.31 -13.56
C THR A 157 -24.10 -2.17 -14.92
N THR A 158 -22.81 -1.80 -14.94
CA THR A 158 -22.06 -1.70 -16.21
C THR A 158 -22.00 -3.04 -16.94
N TRP A 159 -21.82 -4.13 -16.18
CA TRP A 159 -21.82 -5.48 -16.73
C TRP A 159 -23.18 -5.85 -17.35
N SER A 160 -24.26 -5.68 -16.58
CA SER A 160 -25.64 -5.95 -17.02
C SER A 160 -25.97 -5.18 -18.30
N ASN A 161 -25.59 -3.90 -18.36
CA ASN A 161 -25.80 -3.07 -19.54
C ASN A 161 -25.01 -3.60 -20.74
N GLN A 162 -23.72 -3.92 -20.57
CA GLN A 162 -22.90 -4.46 -21.66
C GLN A 162 -23.46 -5.77 -22.21
N GLU A 163 -23.98 -6.63 -21.34
CA GLU A 163 -24.55 -7.93 -21.71
C GLU A 163 -25.88 -7.78 -22.48
N LYS A 164 -26.75 -6.88 -22.02
CA LYS A 164 -28.07 -6.63 -22.60
C LYS A 164 -28.06 -5.71 -23.82
N ASP A 165 -27.04 -4.85 -23.97
CA ASP A 165 -26.98 -3.91 -25.09
C ASP A 165 -26.76 -4.64 -26.43
N PRO A 166 -27.67 -4.47 -27.42
CA PRO A 166 -27.60 -5.18 -28.71
C PRO A 166 -26.37 -4.80 -29.55
N THR A 167 -25.67 -3.72 -29.21
CA THR A 167 -24.43 -3.32 -29.86
C THR A 167 -23.21 -4.10 -29.38
N HIS A 168 -23.32 -4.84 -28.27
CA HIS A 168 -22.28 -5.65 -27.64
C HIS A 168 -20.94 -4.91 -27.48
N PRO A 169 -20.91 -3.79 -26.72
CA PRO A 169 -19.69 -3.04 -26.50
C PRO A 169 -18.61 -3.89 -25.85
N ARG A 170 -17.36 -3.50 -26.07
CA ARG A 170 -16.25 -4.07 -25.31
C ARG A 170 -16.13 -3.35 -23.98
N TRP A 171 -15.54 -4.00 -23.00
CA TRP A 171 -15.33 -3.39 -21.71
C TRP A 171 -13.91 -3.62 -21.21
N ALA A 172 -13.50 -2.78 -20.27
CA ALA A 172 -12.21 -2.86 -19.61
C ALA A 172 -12.34 -2.54 -18.13
N ARG A 173 -11.43 -3.07 -17.32
CA ARG A 173 -11.19 -2.54 -15.98
C ARG A 173 -10.35 -1.29 -16.08
N VAL A 174 -10.70 -0.27 -15.29
CA VAL A 174 -9.85 0.90 -15.05
C VAL A 174 -9.62 1.04 -13.56
N THR A 175 -8.49 1.63 -13.20
CA THR A 175 -8.21 1.94 -11.81
C THR A 175 -8.45 3.41 -11.58
N MET A 176 -9.17 3.74 -10.51
CA MET A 176 -9.39 5.11 -10.11
C MET A 176 -8.70 5.40 -8.77
N GLY A 177 -8.35 6.66 -8.53
CA GLY A 177 -7.62 7.10 -7.34
C GLY A 177 -6.09 7.15 -7.48
N ALA A 178 -5.44 7.87 -6.56
CA ALA A 178 -4.02 8.22 -6.65
C ALA A 178 -3.04 7.03 -6.44
N LYS A 179 -3.50 5.93 -5.81
CA LYS A 179 -2.69 4.75 -5.48
C LYS A 179 -3.51 3.45 -5.61
N PRO A 180 -3.78 2.96 -6.82
CA PRO A 180 -4.49 1.70 -7.00
C PRO A 180 -3.65 0.50 -6.53
N CYS A 181 -4.30 -0.59 -6.13
CA CYS A 181 -3.58 -1.80 -5.72
C CYS A 181 -2.95 -2.53 -6.92
N ALA A 182 -1.96 -3.38 -6.67
CA ALA A 182 -1.23 -4.12 -7.70
C ALA A 182 -2.17 -4.93 -8.62
N PHE A 183 -3.20 -5.52 -8.04
CA PHE A 183 -4.18 -6.34 -8.75
C PHE A 183 -5.07 -5.50 -9.69
N CYS A 184 -5.56 -4.35 -9.21
CA CYS A 184 -6.30 -3.41 -10.05
C CYS A 184 -5.46 -2.95 -11.24
N ILE A 185 -4.18 -2.60 -11.03
CA ILE A 185 -3.26 -2.21 -12.12
C ILE A 185 -3.09 -3.36 -13.11
N MET A 186 -2.92 -4.60 -12.64
CA MET A 186 -2.84 -5.77 -13.51
C MET A 186 -4.10 -5.88 -14.40
N LEU A 187 -5.29 -5.75 -13.83
CA LEU A 187 -6.53 -5.82 -14.61
C LEU A 187 -6.67 -4.67 -15.61
N ALA A 188 -6.30 -3.46 -15.22
CA ALA A 188 -6.35 -2.29 -16.09
C ALA A 188 -5.31 -2.35 -17.21
N SER A 189 -4.17 -3.02 -16.99
CA SER A 189 -3.12 -3.17 -18.00
C SER A 189 -3.55 -3.95 -19.25
N ARG A 190 -4.61 -4.76 -19.16
CA ARG A 190 -5.15 -5.59 -20.23
C ARG A 190 -5.98 -4.79 -21.26
N GLY A 191 -6.62 -3.68 -20.88
CA GLY A 191 -7.43 -2.88 -21.80
C GLY A 191 -8.79 -3.46 -22.14
N PHE A 192 -9.33 -3.06 -23.30
CA PHE A 192 -10.60 -3.58 -23.87
C PHE A 192 -10.47 -5.01 -24.44
N GLU A 193 -9.73 -5.87 -23.75
CA GLU A 193 -9.41 -7.24 -24.18
C GLU A 193 -10.44 -8.27 -23.68
N TYR A 194 -11.25 -7.91 -22.69
CA TYR A 194 -12.24 -8.82 -22.11
C TYR A 194 -13.45 -9.00 -23.02
N ARG A 195 -13.76 -10.26 -23.35
CA ARG A 195 -14.88 -10.63 -24.26
C ARG A 195 -15.89 -11.59 -23.64
N THR A 196 -15.60 -12.16 -22.46
CA THR A 196 -16.46 -13.17 -21.82
C THR A 196 -16.42 -13.07 -20.29
N LYS A 197 -17.49 -13.56 -19.65
CA LYS A 197 -17.64 -13.70 -18.18
C LYS A 197 -16.42 -14.33 -17.51
N ASN A 198 -15.89 -15.43 -18.06
CA ASN A 198 -14.72 -16.13 -17.51
C ASN A 198 -13.41 -15.33 -17.55
N SER A 199 -13.26 -14.36 -18.43
CA SER A 199 -12.06 -13.49 -18.45
C SER A 199 -12.15 -12.34 -17.44
N ALA A 200 -13.34 -12.08 -16.92
CA ALA A 200 -13.72 -10.99 -16.01
C ALA A 200 -13.86 -11.42 -14.56
N GLU A 201 -14.38 -12.64 -14.38
CA GLU A 201 -14.64 -13.26 -13.09
C GLU A 201 -13.33 -13.71 -12.49
N LEU A 202 -12.80 -12.86 -11.62
CA LEU A 202 -12.05 -13.32 -10.48
C LEU A 202 -13.10 -13.34 -9.40
N GLY A 203 -13.58 -14.55 -9.05
CA GLY A 203 -14.74 -14.79 -8.18
C GLY A 203 -14.83 -13.87 -6.95
N GLY A 204 -16.02 -13.72 -6.39
CA GLY A 204 -16.33 -12.77 -5.30
C GLY A 204 -15.38 -12.80 -4.08
N SER A 205 -14.56 -13.84 -3.96
CA SER A 205 -13.51 -14.03 -2.96
C SER A 205 -12.17 -13.29 -3.20
N PHE A 206 -11.94 -12.62 -4.34
CA PHE A 206 -10.67 -11.89 -4.53
C PHE A 206 -10.72 -10.52 -3.84
N HIS A 207 -9.90 -10.36 -2.80
CA HIS A 207 -9.88 -9.20 -1.89
C HIS A 207 -11.16 -9.01 -1.05
N ASP A 208 -11.95 -10.06 -0.82
CA ASP A 208 -13.21 -9.98 -0.07
C ASP A 208 -14.14 -8.86 -0.58
N GLY A 209 -14.16 -8.62 -1.90
CA GLY A 209 -14.96 -7.55 -2.52
C GLY A 209 -14.38 -6.13 -2.44
N LYS A 210 -13.26 -5.91 -1.74
CA LYS A 210 -12.65 -4.59 -1.44
C LYS A 210 -11.86 -3.96 -2.59
N CYS A 211 -12.20 -4.31 -3.82
CA CYS A 211 -11.54 -3.80 -5.01
C CYS A 211 -12.12 -2.42 -5.37
N HIS A 212 -11.28 -1.43 -5.69
CA HIS A 212 -11.71 -0.10 -6.15
C HIS A 212 -11.61 0.08 -7.68
N CYS A 213 -11.47 -1.02 -8.45
CA CYS A 213 -11.46 -0.90 -9.90
C CYS A 213 -12.89 -0.68 -10.43
N LYS A 214 -13.00 0.16 -11.46
CA LYS A 214 -14.25 0.42 -12.19
C LYS A 214 -14.29 -0.38 -13.49
N VAL A 215 -15.46 -0.48 -14.09
CA VAL A 215 -15.68 -1.06 -15.42
C VAL A 215 -16.08 0.08 -16.36
N VAL A 216 -15.47 0.14 -17.54
CA VAL A 216 -15.85 1.10 -18.60
C VAL A 216 -16.09 0.38 -19.91
N CYS A 217 -17.02 0.91 -20.71
CA CYS A 217 -17.38 0.36 -22.02
C CYS A 217 -16.83 1.19 -23.18
N SER A 218 -16.61 0.55 -24.34
CA SER A 218 -16.19 1.21 -25.57
C SER A 218 -16.69 0.48 -26.80
N TRP A 219 -17.07 1.27 -27.79
CA TRP A 219 -17.49 0.83 -29.12
C TRP A 219 -16.38 1.00 -30.16
N GLY A 220 -15.24 1.59 -29.79
CA GLY A 220 -14.18 1.98 -30.73
C GLY A 220 -13.38 0.84 -31.32
N ALA A 221 -12.71 1.05 -32.45
CA ALA A 221 -11.72 0.11 -32.98
C ALA A 221 -10.42 0.11 -32.15
N ASP A 222 -10.06 1.26 -31.54
CA ASP A 222 -8.88 1.39 -30.69
C ASP A 222 -9.04 0.57 -29.40
N GLN A 223 -7.97 -0.12 -29.01
CA GLN A 223 -7.91 -0.92 -27.77
C GLN A 223 -7.32 -0.14 -26.60
N ARG A 224 -6.83 1.07 -26.85
CA ARG A 224 -6.28 1.96 -25.83
C ARG A 224 -7.43 2.58 -25.03
N ILE A 225 -7.32 2.47 -23.71
CA ILE A 225 -8.07 3.32 -22.79
C ILE A 225 -7.31 4.65 -22.74
N ALA A 226 -8.03 5.78 -22.81
CA ALA A 226 -7.41 7.11 -22.79
C ALA A 226 -6.73 7.46 -21.43
N TYR A 227 -7.00 6.67 -20.38
CA TYR A 227 -6.35 6.73 -19.07
C TYR A 227 -4.92 6.14 -19.10
N GLU A 228 -4.17 6.23 -17.99
CA GLU A 228 -2.76 5.77 -17.80
C GLU A 228 -2.49 4.26 -18.05
N GLN A 229 -3.33 3.56 -18.81
CA GLN A 229 -3.22 2.16 -19.18
C GLN A 229 -1.82 1.78 -19.69
N GLN A 230 -1.17 2.65 -20.47
CA GLN A 230 0.20 2.40 -20.95
C GLN A 230 1.21 2.37 -19.80
N HIS A 231 1.05 3.27 -18.82
CA HIS A 231 1.86 3.29 -17.61
C HIS A 231 1.64 2.01 -16.80
N TYR A 232 0.39 1.59 -16.59
CA TYR A 232 0.06 0.34 -15.89
C TYR A 232 0.57 -0.90 -16.58
N ARG A 233 0.49 -0.94 -17.92
CA ARG A 233 1.10 -2.01 -18.72
C ARG A 233 2.60 -2.03 -18.58
N ALA A 234 3.26 -0.88 -18.57
CA ALA A 234 4.69 -0.80 -18.32
C ALA A 234 5.06 -1.28 -16.91
N MET A 235 4.28 -0.94 -15.89
CA MET A 235 4.47 -1.45 -14.51
C MET A 235 4.33 -2.96 -14.45
N TYR A 236 3.26 -3.51 -15.02
CA TYR A 236 2.98 -4.95 -15.03
C TYR A 236 4.08 -5.73 -15.78
N GLU A 237 4.44 -5.32 -16.99
CA GLU A 237 5.50 -5.97 -17.79
C GLU A 237 6.87 -5.89 -17.11
N ALA A 238 7.20 -4.75 -16.47
CA ALA A 238 8.44 -4.59 -15.73
C ALA A 238 8.51 -5.44 -14.46
N ALA A 239 7.38 -5.73 -13.83
CA ALA A 239 7.29 -6.66 -12.71
C ALA A 239 7.28 -8.12 -13.17
N LYS A 240 6.63 -8.44 -14.29
CA LYS A 240 6.69 -9.77 -14.92
C LYS A 240 8.10 -10.16 -15.30
N LYS A 241 8.85 -9.23 -15.90
CA LYS A 241 10.28 -9.41 -16.21
C LYS A 241 11.12 -9.63 -14.94
N ASP A 242 10.83 -8.90 -13.86
CA ASP A 242 11.54 -9.01 -12.57
C ASP A 242 11.23 -10.33 -11.86
N ALA A 243 9.98 -10.79 -11.90
CA ALA A 243 9.55 -12.06 -11.35
C ALA A 243 10.10 -13.26 -12.13
N GLY A 244 10.45 -13.10 -13.41
CA GLY A 244 10.89 -14.18 -14.28
C GLY A 244 9.85 -15.30 -14.42
N SER A 245 8.55 -14.96 -14.30
CA SER A 245 7.46 -15.92 -14.25
C SER A 245 6.21 -15.36 -14.94
N VAL A 246 5.35 -16.26 -15.41
CA VAL A 246 4.02 -15.93 -15.94
C VAL A 246 2.90 -16.10 -14.90
N ASP A 247 3.25 -16.56 -13.70
CA ASP A 247 2.36 -16.74 -12.56
C ASP A 247 1.97 -15.38 -11.97
N GLU A 248 0.68 -15.01 -12.08
CA GLU A 248 0.16 -13.70 -11.67
C GLU A 248 0.44 -13.39 -10.21
N ALA A 249 0.38 -14.38 -9.31
CA ALA A 249 0.66 -14.15 -7.89
C ALA A 249 2.13 -13.71 -7.67
N LYS A 250 3.06 -14.30 -8.41
CA LYS A 250 4.49 -13.91 -8.36
C LYS A 250 4.73 -12.54 -8.99
N ILE A 251 4.02 -12.23 -10.07
CA ILE A 251 4.09 -10.90 -10.73
C ILE A 251 3.58 -9.82 -9.78
N LEU A 252 2.41 -10.03 -9.16
CA LEU A 252 1.82 -9.10 -8.19
C LEU A 252 2.71 -8.92 -6.96
N MET A 253 3.36 -9.98 -6.46
CA MET A 253 4.36 -9.85 -5.40
C MET A 253 5.56 -8.98 -5.81
N SER A 254 6.05 -9.12 -7.06
CA SER A 254 7.10 -8.24 -7.58
C SER A 254 6.60 -6.80 -7.71
N MET A 255 5.39 -6.58 -8.23
CA MET A 255 4.78 -5.24 -8.34
C MET A 255 4.72 -4.54 -6.99
N ARG A 256 4.17 -5.20 -5.97
CA ARG A 256 4.05 -4.66 -4.60
C ARG A 256 5.37 -4.20 -4.03
N ARG A 257 6.48 -4.90 -4.34
CA ARG A 257 7.82 -4.53 -3.87
C ARG A 257 8.47 -3.43 -4.70
N LYS A 258 8.33 -3.51 -6.01
CA LYS A 258 8.98 -2.60 -6.98
C LYS A 258 8.33 -1.22 -6.98
N TYR A 259 7.02 -1.17 -6.86
CA TYR A 259 6.20 0.04 -6.92
C TYR A 259 5.54 0.35 -5.56
N TYR A 260 6.17 -0.04 -4.45
CA TYR A 260 5.56 0.01 -3.11
C TYR A 260 5.05 1.39 -2.65
N ARG A 261 5.53 2.49 -3.27
CA ARG A 261 5.05 3.85 -2.98
C ARG A 261 3.86 4.29 -3.85
N GLN A 262 3.67 3.65 -4.99
CA GLN A 262 2.64 3.96 -5.99
C GLN A 262 1.39 3.07 -5.81
N LEU A 263 1.50 2.00 -5.03
CA LEU A 263 0.43 1.02 -4.79
C LEU A 263 -0.12 1.17 -3.37
N SER A 264 -1.44 1.07 -3.21
CA SER A 264 -2.06 1.02 -1.87
C SER A 264 -1.67 -0.23 -1.09
N ASP A 265 -1.44 -1.36 -1.77
CA ASP A 265 -0.97 -2.63 -1.20
C ASP A 265 0.54 -2.83 -1.36
N GLY A 266 1.29 -1.73 -1.49
CA GLY A 266 2.74 -1.72 -1.63
C GLY A 266 3.47 -2.34 -0.44
N VAL A 267 4.34 -3.32 -0.71
CA VAL A 267 5.18 -3.96 0.31
C VAL A 267 6.57 -3.37 0.25
N ARG A 268 6.92 -2.52 1.22
CA ARG A 268 8.27 -1.95 1.30
C ARG A 268 9.32 -3.07 1.25
N PRO A 269 10.27 -3.03 0.29
CA PRO A 269 11.31 -4.03 0.25
C PRO A 269 12.13 -3.96 1.56
N PRO A 270 12.57 -5.11 2.10
CA PRO A 270 13.43 -5.10 3.27
C PRO A 270 14.67 -4.25 2.96
N LYS A 271 15.09 -3.43 3.95
CA LYS A 271 16.31 -2.62 3.86
C LYS A 271 17.45 -3.56 3.46
N LYS A 272 18.14 -3.25 2.35
CA LYS A 272 19.39 -3.95 1.99
C LYS A 272 20.52 -3.27 2.75
N ARG A 273 21.38 -4.06 3.41
CA ARG A 273 22.62 -3.55 4.01
C ARG A 273 23.44 -2.81 2.96
N THR A 274 24.17 -1.80 3.43
CA THR A 274 25.13 -1.07 2.62
C THR A 274 26.25 -2.00 2.14
N SER A 275 26.90 -1.66 1.03
CA SER A 275 27.99 -2.48 0.49
C SER A 275 29.17 -2.55 1.45
N TRP A 276 29.84 -3.70 1.47
CA TRP A 276 31.06 -3.94 2.25
C TRP A 276 32.12 -2.83 2.09
N VAL A 277 32.28 -2.31 0.88
CA VAL A 277 33.24 -1.23 0.58
C VAL A 277 32.98 0.02 1.41
N LYS A 278 31.70 0.38 1.63
CA LYS A 278 31.33 1.52 2.46
C LYS A 278 31.42 1.17 3.95
N GLU A 279 30.94 -0.02 4.33
CA GLU A 279 30.96 -0.49 5.72
C GLU A 279 32.38 -0.59 6.29
N LYS A 280 33.36 -1.06 5.52
CA LYS A 280 34.77 -1.16 5.95
C LYS A 280 35.42 0.20 6.26
N SER A 281 34.77 1.33 5.90
CA SER A 281 35.26 2.66 6.27
C SER A 281 35.06 3.00 7.74
N PHE A 282 34.13 2.32 8.44
CA PHE A 282 33.96 2.48 9.88
C PHE A 282 35.19 1.96 10.63
N THR A 283 35.57 2.65 11.71
CA THR A 283 36.83 2.35 12.41
C THR A 283 36.80 0.99 13.10
N ASN A 284 35.64 0.57 13.59
CA ASN A 284 35.41 -0.74 14.22
C ASN A 284 35.40 -1.91 13.22
N MET A 285 35.29 -1.65 11.92
CA MET A 285 35.24 -2.64 10.84
C MET A 285 36.61 -3.00 10.24
N ARG A 286 37.71 -2.40 10.71
CA ARG A 286 39.02 -2.53 10.05
C ARG A 286 39.60 -3.93 10.04
N GLU A 287 39.37 -4.67 11.12
CA GLU A 287 39.85 -6.04 11.30
C GLU A 287 38.86 -7.08 10.73
N GLU A 288 37.68 -6.64 10.31
CA GLU A 288 36.64 -7.51 9.78
C GLU A 288 36.93 -7.93 8.34
N GLN A 289 36.50 -9.15 8.02
CA GLN A 289 36.62 -9.71 6.67
C GLN A 289 35.29 -9.58 5.91
N SER A 290 35.39 -9.56 4.58
CA SER A 290 34.20 -9.53 3.73
C SER A 290 33.50 -10.89 3.80
N LEU A 291 32.30 -10.91 4.37
CA LEU A 291 31.47 -12.09 4.49
C LEU A 291 30.26 -12.03 3.55
N SER A 292 29.72 -13.20 3.21
CA SER A 292 28.47 -13.30 2.45
C SER A 292 27.28 -12.72 3.24
N PRO A 293 26.20 -12.26 2.58
CA PRO A 293 24.99 -11.80 3.26
C PRO A 293 24.39 -12.82 4.23
N ARG A 294 24.51 -14.12 3.91
CA ARG A 294 24.06 -15.21 4.78
C ARG A 294 24.86 -15.29 6.07
N GLN A 295 26.17 -15.06 6.02
CA GLN A 295 27.02 -15.06 7.22
C GLN A 295 26.72 -13.86 8.12
N TRP A 296 26.56 -12.66 7.56
CA TRP A 296 26.11 -11.49 8.33
C TRP A 296 24.73 -11.70 8.98
N ASN A 297 23.80 -12.35 8.27
CA ASN A 297 22.50 -12.72 8.86
C ASN A 297 22.62 -13.72 10.01
N ARG A 298 23.61 -14.61 10.01
CA ARG A 298 23.86 -15.52 11.14
C ARG A 298 24.38 -14.75 12.36
N ARG A 299 25.33 -13.83 12.16
CA ARG A 299 25.84 -12.93 13.22
C ARG A 299 24.71 -12.13 13.88
N GLN A 300 23.88 -11.47 13.08
CA GLN A 300 22.72 -10.71 13.58
C GLN A 300 21.72 -11.60 14.36
N LYS A 301 21.47 -12.83 13.88
CA LYS A 301 20.62 -13.80 14.60
C LYS A 301 21.21 -14.22 15.94
N ALA A 302 22.53 -14.40 16.02
CA ALA A 302 23.22 -14.74 17.27
C ALA A 302 23.11 -13.62 18.32
N LEU A 303 22.94 -12.37 17.87
CA LEU A 303 22.62 -11.24 18.75
C LEU A 303 21.20 -11.30 19.32
N GLY A 304 20.32 -12.16 18.79
CA GLY A 304 18.90 -12.20 19.14
C GLY A 304 18.03 -11.31 18.26
N ILE A 305 18.56 -10.82 17.13
CA ILE A 305 17.85 -9.92 16.21
C ILE A 305 17.71 -10.60 14.84
N PRO A 306 16.63 -11.37 14.58
CA PRO A 306 16.37 -11.90 13.26
C PRO A 306 16.26 -10.79 12.19
N PRO A 307 16.85 -10.97 10.99
CA PRO A 307 16.71 -10.06 9.85
C PRO A 307 15.29 -9.65 9.44
N GLY A 308 14.27 -10.40 9.88
CA GLY A 308 12.86 -10.06 9.65
C GLY A 308 12.38 -8.91 10.52
N ILE A 309 12.93 -8.76 11.73
CA ILE A 309 12.60 -7.67 12.66
C ILE A 309 13.21 -6.37 12.15
N ASP A 310 14.52 -6.37 11.93
CA ASP A 310 15.24 -5.25 11.33
C ASP A 310 16.50 -5.72 10.59
N MET A 311 17.00 -4.90 9.68
CA MET A 311 18.25 -5.13 8.96
C MET A 311 19.32 -4.16 9.47
N LEU A 312 20.11 -4.62 10.44
CA LEU A 312 21.26 -3.88 10.97
C LEU A 312 22.36 -3.79 9.91
N GLU A 313 23.07 -2.67 9.87
CA GLU A 313 24.32 -2.52 9.12
C GLU A 313 25.44 -3.39 9.73
N MET A 314 26.52 -3.61 8.98
CA MET A 314 27.57 -4.53 9.39
C MET A 314 28.34 -3.98 10.61
N HIS A 315 28.63 -2.68 10.62
CA HIS A 315 29.28 -2.02 11.76
C HIS A 315 28.43 -2.03 13.03
N GLU A 316 27.09 -1.95 12.91
CA GLU A 316 26.18 -2.05 14.06
C GLU A 316 26.19 -3.45 14.67
N ILE A 317 26.24 -4.50 13.83
CA ILE A 317 26.38 -5.89 14.29
C ILE A 317 27.67 -6.05 15.10
N VAL A 318 28.79 -5.55 14.58
CA VAL A 318 30.10 -5.63 15.25
C VAL A 318 30.11 -4.88 16.58
N THR A 319 29.52 -3.67 16.62
CA THR A 319 29.35 -2.94 17.89
C THR A 319 28.57 -3.78 18.91
N MET A 320 27.43 -4.35 18.51
CA MET A 320 26.56 -5.06 19.46
C MET A 320 27.13 -6.41 19.91
N GLU A 321 27.93 -7.06 19.06
CA GLU A 321 28.71 -8.24 19.46
C GLU A 321 29.71 -7.87 20.56
N ARG A 322 30.44 -6.76 20.37
CA ARG A 322 31.39 -6.28 21.38
C ARG A 322 30.71 -5.85 22.67
N PHE A 323 29.59 -5.15 22.57
CA PHE A 323 28.80 -4.75 23.73
C PHE A 323 28.41 -5.96 24.59
N LYS A 324 28.05 -7.09 23.95
CA LYS A 324 27.81 -8.38 24.61
C LYS A 324 29.07 -9.01 25.19
N GLU A 325 30.20 -8.97 24.47
CA GLU A 325 31.50 -9.47 24.97
C GLU A 325 31.96 -8.75 26.24
N LEU A 326 31.62 -7.46 26.38
CA LEU A 326 31.84 -6.66 27.59
C LEU A 326 30.82 -6.96 28.72
N GLY A 327 30.05 -8.04 28.59
CA GLY A 327 29.10 -8.51 29.59
C GLY A 327 27.80 -7.71 29.67
N GLN A 328 27.55 -6.78 28.72
CA GLN A 328 26.35 -5.96 28.72
C GLN A 328 25.20 -6.63 27.97
N HIS A 329 23.98 -6.36 28.41
CA HIS A 329 22.79 -6.92 27.79
C HIS A 329 21.88 -5.84 27.23
N PHE A 330 21.24 -6.15 26.10
CA PHE A 330 20.36 -5.21 25.43
C PHE A 330 19.11 -5.88 24.88
N VAL A 331 18.11 -5.07 24.57
CA VAL A 331 16.95 -5.41 23.74
C VAL A 331 16.93 -4.47 22.55
N TRP A 332 17.01 -4.99 21.33
CA TRP A 332 16.94 -4.16 20.13
C TRP A 332 15.55 -3.52 20.01
N VAL A 333 15.51 -2.24 19.67
CA VAL A 333 14.26 -1.51 19.42
C VAL A 333 14.08 -1.46 17.90
N PRO A 334 13.11 -2.20 17.34
CA PRO A 334 12.88 -2.22 15.89
C PRO A 334 12.48 -0.83 15.39
N GLN A 335 12.88 -0.49 14.17
CA GLN A 335 12.40 0.72 13.50
C GLN A 335 10.88 0.70 13.35
N GLU A 336 10.25 1.83 13.70
CA GLU A 336 8.83 2.07 13.44
C GLU A 336 8.58 2.24 11.93
N ARG A 337 7.71 1.40 11.37
CA ARG A 337 7.53 1.28 9.91
C ARG A 337 6.27 1.96 9.40
N GLU A 338 5.29 2.20 10.27
CA GLU A 338 3.98 2.73 9.88
C GLU A 338 3.92 4.24 10.09
N SER A 339 4.22 4.71 11.31
CA SER A 339 4.19 6.15 11.63
C SER A 339 5.48 6.89 11.25
N PHE A 340 6.53 6.16 10.86
CA PHE A 340 7.87 6.71 10.56
C PHE A 340 8.50 7.50 11.72
N THR A 341 7.99 7.33 12.94
CA THR A 341 8.48 7.99 14.14
C THR A 341 9.90 7.51 14.46
N PRO A 342 10.87 8.41 14.70
CA PRO A 342 12.22 8.00 15.08
C PRO A 342 12.23 7.17 16.37
N THR A 343 12.94 6.04 16.36
CA THR A 343 13.19 5.21 17.55
C THR A 343 14.66 5.29 17.96
N ASN A 344 14.98 5.06 19.23
CA ASN A 344 16.34 4.69 19.65
C ASN A 344 16.68 3.29 19.12
N ASP A 345 17.97 2.94 19.10
CA ASP A 345 18.44 1.69 18.50
C ASP A 345 18.24 0.49 19.44
N PHE A 346 18.47 0.65 20.75
CA PHE A 346 18.28 -0.44 21.72
C PHE A 346 17.98 0.07 23.14
N ARG A 347 17.41 -0.81 23.98
CA ARG A 347 17.34 -0.64 25.43
C ARG A 347 18.50 -1.36 26.09
N TRP A 348 19.33 -0.65 26.85
CA TRP A 348 20.36 -1.24 27.71
C TRP A 348 19.71 -1.74 29.00
N LYS A 349 19.78 -3.06 29.24
CA LYS A 349 19.04 -3.73 30.33
C LYS A 349 19.52 -3.32 31.72
N GLU A 350 20.83 -3.28 31.95
CA GLU A 350 21.42 -3.03 33.27
C GLU A 350 21.14 -1.61 33.78
N ARG A 351 20.95 -0.65 32.86
CA ARG A 351 20.74 0.77 33.18
C ARG A 351 19.32 1.25 32.92
N ASP A 352 18.49 0.42 32.31
CA ASP A 352 17.15 0.76 31.81
C ASP A 352 17.12 2.03 30.94
N LEU A 353 18.11 2.18 30.05
CA LEU A 353 18.24 3.35 29.17
C LEU A 353 17.89 3.00 27.72
N LEU A 354 17.19 3.90 27.03
CA LEU A 354 17.04 3.85 25.57
C LEU A 354 18.24 4.54 24.91
N VAL A 355 19.04 3.79 24.15
CA VAL A 355 20.34 4.22 23.65
C VAL A 355 20.32 4.37 22.14
N GLU A 356 20.84 5.50 21.66
CA GLU A 356 21.18 5.72 20.26
C GLU A 356 22.64 5.32 20.01
N LEU A 357 22.87 4.43 19.04
CA LEU A 357 24.20 3.99 18.62
C LEU A 357 24.75 4.92 17.52
N LYS A 358 26.03 5.28 17.62
CA LYS A 358 26.78 5.98 16.58
C LYS A 358 28.20 5.45 16.44
N GLY A 359 28.61 5.15 15.22
CA GLY A 359 29.99 4.83 14.87
C GLY A 359 30.65 5.93 14.06
N THR A 360 31.99 5.93 14.02
CA THR A 360 32.77 6.88 13.20
C THR A 360 33.51 6.18 12.06
N THR A 361 33.67 6.88 10.94
CA THR A 361 34.54 6.48 9.82
C THR A 361 35.90 7.19 9.85
N LYS A 362 36.08 8.16 10.77
CA LYS A 362 37.30 8.96 10.86
C LYS A 362 38.30 8.29 11.80
N LYS A 363 39.50 8.00 11.30
CA LYS A 363 40.61 7.46 12.11
C LYS A 363 41.02 8.41 13.23
N HIS A 364 40.96 9.71 12.99
CA HIS A 364 41.27 10.76 13.96
C HIS A 364 40.05 11.68 14.05
N PRO A 365 38.98 11.27 14.74
CA PRO A 365 37.77 12.06 14.81
C PRO A 365 38.02 13.32 15.65
N THR A 366 37.49 14.45 15.19
CA THR A 366 37.51 15.71 15.94
C THR A 366 36.24 15.85 16.78
N TYR A 367 36.21 16.81 17.70
CA TYR A 367 34.98 17.20 18.41
C TYR A 367 33.81 17.41 17.43
N THR A 368 34.01 18.20 16.37
CA THR A 368 32.99 18.47 15.35
C THR A 368 32.48 17.20 14.67
N THR A 369 33.35 16.22 14.46
CA THR A 369 32.97 14.93 13.85
C THR A 369 31.98 14.20 14.76
N LEU A 370 32.30 14.08 16.04
CA LEU A 370 31.52 13.30 17.01
C LEU A 370 30.24 14.05 17.42
N SER A 371 30.35 15.36 17.69
CA SER A 371 29.18 16.19 18.04
C SER A 371 28.16 16.24 16.90
N SER A 372 28.60 16.25 15.63
CA SER A 372 27.70 16.22 14.49
C SER A 372 26.90 14.91 14.38
N LEU A 373 27.46 13.77 14.81
CA LEU A 373 26.75 12.49 14.81
C LEU A 373 25.57 12.52 15.79
N ILE A 374 25.81 13.07 16.98
CA ILE A 374 24.81 13.23 18.04
C ILE A 374 23.75 14.25 17.61
N GLN A 375 24.17 15.47 17.26
CA GLN A 375 23.25 16.56 16.90
C GLN A 375 22.32 16.20 15.74
N LYS A 376 22.81 15.48 14.72
CA LYS A 376 21.94 15.05 13.61
C LYS A 376 20.82 14.12 14.07
N ALA A 377 21.10 13.20 14.99
CA ALA A 377 20.11 12.29 15.54
C ALA A 377 19.09 13.03 16.41
N VAL A 378 19.57 13.90 17.31
CA VAL A 378 18.73 14.72 18.19
C VAL A 378 17.81 15.65 17.39
N ASN A 379 18.37 16.44 16.46
CA ASN A 379 17.60 17.38 15.65
C ASN A 379 16.57 16.69 14.75
N LYS A 380 16.88 15.49 14.26
CA LYS A 380 15.91 14.70 13.48
C LYS A 380 14.79 14.19 14.38
N ALA A 381 15.09 13.67 15.56
CA ALA A 381 14.11 13.15 16.49
C ALA A 381 13.16 14.24 17.02
N ALA A 382 13.72 15.41 17.37
CA ALA A 382 12.96 16.54 17.90
C ALA A 382 11.85 17.03 16.94
N LYS A 383 12.06 16.96 15.62
CA LYS A 383 11.04 17.29 14.60
C LYS A 383 9.80 16.41 14.66
N HIS A 384 9.92 15.24 15.28
CA HIS A 384 8.85 14.26 15.46
C HIS A 384 8.40 14.17 16.93
N GLY A 385 8.79 15.12 17.79
CA GLY A 385 8.45 15.09 19.22
C GLY A 385 9.16 13.99 20.01
N VAL A 386 10.20 13.38 19.45
CA VAL A 386 10.96 12.29 20.11
C VAL A 386 12.23 12.86 20.74
N VAL A 387 12.46 12.52 22.00
CA VAL A 387 13.70 12.86 22.72
C VAL A 387 14.69 11.71 22.60
N LYS A 388 15.89 12.02 22.09
CA LYS A 388 17.06 11.15 22.14
C LYS A 388 18.12 11.82 22.99
N ASP A 389 18.31 11.33 24.21
CA ASP A 389 19.19 11.96 25.21
C ASP A 389 20.27 11.01 25.75
N THR A 390 20.34 9.79 25.23
CA THR A 390 21.34 8.80 25.62
C THR A 390 22.01 8.22 24.39
N PHE A 391 23.34 8.30 24.34
CA PHE A 391 24.14 7.92 23.19
C PHE A 391 25.28 6.97 23.57
N LEU A 392 25.56 6.02 22.68
CA LEU A 392 26.77 5.20 22.69
C LEU A 392 27.60 5.52 21.43
N LEU A 393 28.82 6.02 21.62
CA LEU A 393 29.78 6.21 20.54
C LEU A 393 30.74 5.02 20.48
N ASP A 394 30.70 4.27 19.38
CA ASP A 394 31.72 3.29 19.04
C ASP A 394 32.90 3.98 18.34
N LEU A 395 33.99 4.12 19.10
CA LEU A 395 35.24 4.74 18.69
C LEU A 395 36.36 3.70 18.56
N ARG A 396 36.04 2.40 18.53
CA ARG A 396 37.04 1.34 18.35
C ARG A 396 37.85 1.55 17.07
N GLY A 397 39.17 1.39 17.14
CA GLY A 397 40.10 1.62 16.04
C GLY A 397 40.27 3.11 15.68
N ALA A 398 39.59 4.03 16.36
CA ALA A 398 39.84 5.46 16.25
C ALA A 398 40.96 5.88 17.20
N LYS A 399 41.69 6.93 16.82
CA LYS A 399 42.74 7.56 17.61
C LYS A 399 42.24 8.95 18.00
N VAL A 400 41.59 9.01 19.16
CA VAL A 400 40.96 10.23 19.69
C VAL A 400 41.98 10.95 20.59
N ALA A 401 42.18 12.24 20.37
CA ALA A 401 43.07 13.03 21.23
C ALA A 401 42.38 13.35 22.57
N PRO A 402 43.11 13.44 23.70
CA PRO A 402 42.53 13.77 25.01
C PRO A 402 41.69 15.06 25.00
N GLU A 403 42.16 16.10 24.31
CA GLU A 403 41.44 17.38 24.15
C GLU A 403 40.06 17.23 23.50
N VAL A 404 39.83 16.18 22.71
CA VAL A 404 38.51 15.91 22.11
C VAL A 404 37.54 15.40 23.18
N PHE A 405 38.00 14.58 24.12
CA PHE A 405 37.18 14.13 25.26
C PHE A 405 36.85 15.29 26.19
N GLU A 406 37.84 16.16 26.49
CA GLU A 406 37.59 17.39 27.27
C GLU A 406 36.51 18.28 26.63
N LYS A 407 36.57 18.46 25.30
CA LYS A 407 35.56 19.22 24.56
C LYS A 407 34.19 18.54 24.55
N LEU A 408 34.15 17.21 24.54
CA LEU A 408 32.91 16.44 24.59
C LEU A 408 32.29 16.40 25.99
N ALA A 409 33.08 16.47 27.07
CA ALA A 409 32.56 16.63 28.42
C ALA A 409 31.73 17.92 28.50
N GLY A 410 32.21 19.01 27.91
CA GLY A 410 31.44 20.24 27.75
C GLY A 410 30.42 20.26 26.60
N TYR A 411 29.95 19.10 26.10
CA TYR A 411 29.06 19.06 24.93
C TYR A 411 27.77 19.88 25.14
N ASN A 412 27.11 19.73 26.29
CA ASN A 412 25.82 20.39 26.57
C ASN A 412 25.92 21.92 26.64
N LEU A 413 27.08 22.47 27.01
CA LEU A 413 27.36 23.91 26.98
C LEU A 413 27.45 24.50 25.56
N ARG A 414 27.52 23.65 24.52
CA ARG A 414 27.84 24.03 23.14
C ARG A 414 26.71 23.71 22.15
N VAL A 415 25.59 23.15 22.61
CA VAL A 415 24.48 22.72 21.74
C VAL A 415 23.12 23.20 22.25
N PRO A 416 22.14 23.41 21.36
CA PRO A 416 20.81 23.88 21.77
C PRO A 416 19.94 22.81 22.42
N ILE A 417 20.19 21.53 22.13
CA ILE A 417 19.42 20.40 22.70
C ILE A 417 20.40 19.50 23.46
N PRO A 418 20.39 19.52 24.80
CA PRO A 418 21.32 18.75 25.61
C PRO A 418 20.97 17.25 25.61
N ILE A 419 21.94 16.43 25.95
CA ILE A 419 21.78 14.99 26.20
C ILE A 419 22.09 14.69 27.66
N ARG A 420 21.54 13.59 28.19
CA ARG A 420 21.74 13.14 29.56
C ARG A 420 22.94 12.22 29.72
N HIS A 421 23.13 11.29 28.79
CA HIS A 421 24.13 10.23 28.91
C HIS A 421 24.93 10.09 27.63
N LEU A 422 26.26 10.04 27.76
CA LEU A 422 27.17 9.80 26.65
C LEU A 422 28.18 8.71 27.03
N PHE A 423 27.99 7.54 26.45
CA PHE A 423 28.85 6.38 26.63
C PHE A 423 29.85 6.29 25.48
N ILE A 424 31.07 5.91 25.82
CA ILE A 424 32.16 5.68 24.88
C ILE A 424 32.54 4.20 24.93
N MET A 425 32.60 3.57 23.77
CA MET A 425 33.19 2.25 23.58
C MET A 425 34.42 2.39 22.68
N ASP A 426 35.60 2.11 23.21
CA ASP A 426 36.87 2.29 22.51
C ASP A 426 37.87 1.17 22.87
N ASP A 427 39.14 1.38 22.51
CA ASP A 427 40.23 0.41 22.77
C ASP A 427 40.89 0.63 24.15
N SER A 428 40.27 1.39 25.07
CA SER A 428 40.79 1.56 26.43
C SER A 428 40.69 0.25 27.25
N PRO A 429 41.44 0.12 28.36
CA PRO A 429 41.34 -1.06 29.24
C PRO A 429 39.92 -1.32 29.76
N GLU A 430 39.16 -0.25 30.03
CA GLU A 430 37.76 -0.33 30.47
C GLU A 430 36.83 -0.78 29.33
N GLY A 431 37.17 -0.41 28.09
CA GLY A 431 36.47 -0.80 26.86
C GLY A 431 35.08 -0.19 26.67
N LEU A 432 34.37 0.13 27.76
CA LEU A 432 33.10 0.85 27.78
C LEU A 432 33.01 1.70 29.06
N TRP A 433 32.81 3.00 28.90
CA TRP A 433 32.75 3.94 30.02
C TRP A 433 31.80 5.10 29.74
N GLU A 434 31.38 5.80 30.79
CA GLU A 434 30.47 6.96 30.70
C GLU A 434 31.25 8.25 30.87
N MET A 435 30.98 9.21 29.98
CA MET A 435 31.55 10.55 30.09
C MET A 435 30.68 11.43 30.98
N THR A 436 31.33 12.14 31.90
CA THR A 436 30.68 13.18 32.69
C THR A 436 30.44 14.40 31.80
N LEU A 437 29.17 14.81 31.67
CA LEU A 437 28.75 15.97 30.90
C LEU A 437 28.58 17.20 31.82
N GLU A 438 29.11 18.35 31.39
CA GLU A 438 28.98 19.65 32.06
C GLU A 438 27.70 20.40 31.71
#